data_AF-A0A651GWK5-F1
#
_entry.id   AF-A0A651GWK5-F1
#
_cell.length_a   1.000
_cell.length_b   1.000
_cell.length_c   1.000
_cell.angle_alpha   90.00
_cell.angle_beta   90.00
_cell.angle_gamma   90.00
#
_symmetry.space_group_name_H-M   'P 1'
#
loop_
_entity.id
_entity.type
_entity.pdbx_description
1 polymer ?
#
loop_
_entity_poly.entity_id
_entity_poly.type
_entity_poly.pdbx_seq_one_letter_code
_entity_poly.pdbx_strand_id
1 'polypeptide(L)'
;MNDGSPLKPEEIDALLNLIDDPDDQIYTQVRDQIVSLGISVIPKLELFWEDQEPGDVFQQRIEDIIHEIQFTSVELSLKEWYQSGAESLLEGALIINRYQYPELDESEIRETIARVRQDIWLELNDNLTAFEQVRVMNEIIFNVHGFKGNKKNYHAPHNSYLSHVLESKRGNPLSLSMLYIILAESLDVPIFGVNLPHHFVLAYEDRFNIYRETDTANKERKVLFYLDAFSKGILLNRAEIVRFLKRQKLEPKPEYFMPCDNSVMMVRCIHNLIFAYQHSGEEAKIEELKKLLAIFSST
;
A
#
# COMPACT_ATOMS: atom_id res chain seq x y z
N MET A 1 -0.46 28.17 27.42
CA MET A 1 0.64 27.24 27.73
C MET A 1 -0.03 25.91 27.99
N ASN A 2 -0.18 25.10 26.95
CA ASN A 2 -0.67 23.74 27.11
C ASN A 2 0.55 22.92 27.54
N ASP A 3 0.63 22.58 28.82
CA ASP A 3 1.61 21.59 29.23
C ASP A 3 1.14 20.27 28.59
N GLY A 4 2.03 19.55 27.91
CA GLY A 4 1.66 18.35 27.15
C GLY A 4 1.27 17.15 28.03
N SER A 5 0.64 17.38 29.18
CA SER A 5 0.00 16.34 29.96
C SER A 5 -1.22 15.79 29.21
N PRO A 6 -1.41 14.46 29.22
CA PRO A 6 -2.61 13.87 28.65
C PRO A 6 -3.85 14.40 29.38
N LEU A 7 -4.85 14.85 28.61
CA LEU A 7 -6.13 15.30 29.15
C LEU A 7 -6.73 14.22 30.07
N LYS A 8 -7.33 14.66 31.17
CA LYS A 8 -8.05 13.78 32.08
C LYS A 8 -9.32 13.27 31.39
N PRO A 9 -9.83 12.07 31.75
CA PRO A 9 -11.06 11.53 31.19
C PRO A 9 -12.24 12.52 31.23
N GLU A 10 -12.38 13.26 32.34
CA GLU A 10 -13.40 14.28 32.57
C GLU A 10 -13.31 15.47 31.61
N GLU A 11 -12.08 15.84 31.20
CA GLU A 11 -11.85 16.94 30.25
C GLU A 11 -12.26 16.52 28.84
N ILE A 12 -12.02 15.25 28.48
CA ILE A 12 -12.49 14.71 27.20
C ILE A 12 -14.02 14.66 27.19
N ASP A 13 -14.67 14.21 28.27
CA ASP A 13 -16.15 14.20 28.35
C ASP A 13 -16.74 15.61 28.22
N ALA A 14 -16.09 16.63 28.80
CA ALA A 14 -16.50 18.02 28.63
C ALA A 14 -16.40 18.47 27.17
N LEU A 15 -15.36 18.08 26.44
CA LEU A 15 -15.21 18.38 25.01
C LEU A 15 -16.29 17.70 24.18
N LEU A 16 -16.59 16.42 24.45
CA LEU A 16 -17.61 15.67 23.72
C LEU A 16 -19.00 16.29 23.84
N ASN A 17 -19.35 16.80 25.02
CA ASN A 17 -20.62 17.51 25.26
C ASN A 17 -20.74 18.88 24.57
N LEU A 18 -19.67 19.39 23.95
CA LEU A 18 -19.65 20.67 23.23
C LEU A 18 -19.53 20.50 21.71
N ILE A 19 -19.58 19.26 21.21
CA ILE A 19 -19.41 18.99 19.77
C ILE A 19 -20.58 19.52 18.95
N ASP A 20 -21.81 19.52 19.46
CA ASP A 20 -22.99 20.08 18.80
C ASP A 20 -23.27 21.54 19.17
N ASP A 21 -22.31 22.24 19.81
CA ASP A 21 -22.48 23.65 20.16
C ASP A 21 -22.81 24.48 18.90
N PRO A 22 -23.88 25.29 18.93
CA PRO A 22 -24.30 26.09 17.78
C PRO A 22 -23.31 27.23 17.46
N ASP A 23 -22.40 27.59 18.37
CA ASP A 23 -21.32 28.54 18.11
C ASP A 23 -20.15 27.86 17.38
N ASP A 24 -19.97 28.23 16.10
CA ASP A 24 -18.91 27.70 15.25
C ASP A 24 -17.49 27.93 15.82
N GLN A 25 -17.28 28.99 16.61
CA GLN A 25 -15.97 29.24 17.25
C GLN A 25 -15.71 28.25 18.38
N ILE A 26 -16.74 27.92 19.17
CA ILE A 26 -16.65 26.92 20.23
C ILE A 26 -16.40 25.55 19.60
N TYR A 27 -17.19 25.18 18.60
CA TYR A 27 -17.00 23.93 17.86
C TYR A 27 -15.59 23.82 17.28
N THR A 28 -15.08 24.87 16.63
CA THR A 28 -13.72 24.86 16.05
C THR A 28 -12.65 24.61 17.12
N GLN A 29 -12.75 25.26 18.28
CA GLN A 29 -11.80 25.05 19.38
C GLN A 29 -11.86 23.64 19.96
N VAL A 30 -13.08 23.11 20.15
CA VAL A 30 -13.31 21.75 20.63
C VAL A 30 -12.75 20.72 19.64
N ARG A 31 -13.06 20.88 18.35
CA ARG A 31 -12.54 20.05 17.25
C ARG A 31 -11.02 20.02 17.26
N ASP A 32 -10.36 21.17 17.25
CA ASP A 32 -8.90 21.25 17.20
C ASP A 32 -8.24 20.57 18.42
N GLN A 33 -8.86 20.68 19.60
CA GLN A 33 -8.39 19.97 20.79
C GLN A 33 -8.56 18.46 20.65
N ILE A 34 -9.72 17.96 20.21
CA ILE A 34 -9.96 16.53 20.03
C ILE A 34 -9.00 15.95 18.97
N VAL A 35 -8.86 16.61 17.82
CA VAL A 35 -7.94 16.20 16.75
C VAL A 35 -6.50 16.11 17.27
N SER A 36 -6.08 17.03 18.14
CA SER A 36 -4.74 17.00 18.74
C SER A 36 -4.45 15.79 19.63
N LEU A 37 -5.48 15.07 20.10
CA LEU A 37 -5.33 13.84 20.89
C LEU A 37 -4.98 12.61 20.02
N GLY A 38 -5.15 12.70 18.70
CA GLY A 38 -4.84 11.64 17.75
C GLY A 38 -5.70 10.39 17.94
N ILE A 39 -5.24 9.23 17.42
CA ILE A 39 -6.03 7.98 17.36
C ILE A 39 -6.56 7.53 18.73
N SER A 40 -5.84 7.84 19.82
CA SER A 40 -6.20 7.37 21.16
C SER A 40 -7.60 7.79 21.64
N VAL A 41 -8.18 8.84 21.05
CA VAL A 41 -9.52 9.33 21.40
C VAL A 41 -10.64 8.66 20.60
N ILE A 42 -10.35 7.99 19.48
CA ILE A 42 -11.37 7.41 18.58
C ILE A 42 -12.32 6.45 19.30
N PRO A 43 -11.85 5.45 20.09
CA PRO A 43 -12.77 4.54 20.78
C PRO A 43 -13.74 5.26 21.72
N LYS A 44 -13.32 6.40 22.28
CA LYS A 44 -14.17 7.21 23.15
C LYS A 44 -15.18 8.03 22.35
N LEU A 45 -14.82 8.52 21.16
CA LEU A 45 -15.76 9.17 20.23
C LEU A 45 -16.84 8.18 19.77
N GLU A 46 -16.45 6.95 19.43
CA GLU A 46 -17.36 5.89 19.00
C GLU A 46 -18.32 5.47 20.14
N LEU A 47 -17.81 5.24 21.34
CA LEU A 47 -18.64 4.92 22.50
C LEU A 47 -19.63 6.05 22.83
N PHE A 48 -19.19 7.30 22.78
CA PHE A 48 -20.07 8.44 23.05
C PHE A 48 -21.18 8.58 22.00
N TRP A 49 -20.88 8.22 20.75
CA TRP A 49 -21.89 8.15 19.69
C TRP A 49 -22.92 7.04 19.95
N GLU A 50 -22.51 5.86 20.41
CA GLU A 50 -23.43 4.76 20.72
C GLU A 50 -24.37 5.05 21.90
N ASP A 51 -23.93 5.84 22.88
CA ASP A 51 -24.66 6.11 24.13
C ASP A 51 -25.71 7.25 24.04
N GLN A 52 -25.66 8.08 23.00
CA GLN A 52 -26.59 9.21 22.79
C GLN A 52 -27.54 8.93 21.62
N GLU A 53 -28.77 9.48 21.63
CA GLU A 53 -29.57 9.64 20.41
C GLU A 53 -29.16 10.97 19.76
N PRO A 54 -28.11 11.01 18.91
CA PRO A 54 -27.51 12.27 18.51
C PRO A 54 -28.34 12.91 17.39
N GLY A 55 -28.40 14.23 17.36
CA GLY A 55 -28.92 14.95 16.20
C GLY A 55 -27.96 14.84 15.00
N ASP A 56 -28.48 15.02 13.78
CA ASP A 56 -27.71 14.91 12.53
C ASP A 56 -26.40 15.74 12.53
N VAL A 57 -26.41 16.92 13.16
CA VAL A 57 -25.25 17.82 13.26
C VAL A 57 -24.14 17.21 14.12
N PHE A 58 -24.50 16.60 15.25
CA PHE A 58 -23.54 15.94 16.12
C PHE A 58 -22.87 14.78 15.39
N GLN A 59 -23.67 13.94 14.72
CA GLN A 59 -23.17 12.79 13.98
C GLN A 59 -22.16 13.21 12.90
N GLN A 60 -22.52 14.19 12.05
CA GLN A 60 -21.62 14.65 11.00
C GLN A 60 -20.29 15.18 11.55
N ARG A 61 -20.35 15.95 12.65
CA ARG A 61 -19.15 16.53 13.29
C ARG A 61 -18.23 15.46 13.88
N ILE A 62 -18.79 14.40 14.50
CA ILE A 62 -17.99 13.26 14.98
C ILE A 62 -17.34 12.53 13.80
N GLU A 63 -18.09 12.24 12.74
CA GLU A 63 -17.58 11.57 11.54
C GLU A 63 -16.41 12.37 10.92
N ASP A 64 -16.56 13.69 10.80
CA ASP A 64 -15.52 14.60 10.28
C ASP A 64 -14.26 14.59 11.18
N ILE A 65 -14.43 14.62 12.50
CA ILE A 65 -13.32 14.58 13.47
C ILE A 65 -12.57 13.25 13.39
N ILE A 66 -13.29 12.13 13.40
CA ILE A 66 -12.69 10.79 13.31
C ILE A 66 -11.90 10.67 12.00
N HIS A 67 -12.50 11.09 10.89
CA HIS A 67 -11.86 11.08 9.58
C HIS A 67 -10.59 11.94 9.54
N GLU A 68 -10.62 13.16 10.11
CA GLU A 68 -9.46 14.04 10.20
C GLU A 68 -8.32 13.40 11.02
N ILE A 69 -8.65 12.78 12.17
CA ILE A 69 -7.67 12.07 13.01
C ILE A 69 -7.03 10.90 12.26
N GLN A 70 -7.86 10.07 11.61
CA GLN A 70 -7.39 8.90 10.85
C GLN A 70 -6.51 9.32 9.68
N PHE A 71 -6.93 10.32 8.90
CA PHE A 71 -6.14 10.84 7.79
C PHE A 71 -4.80 11.43 8.26
N THR A 72 -4.82 12.22 9.33
CA THR A 72 -3.59 12.81 9.93
C THR A 72 -2.62 11.71 10.38
N SER A 73 -3.14 10.62 10.96
CA SER A 73 -2.29 9.48 11.35
C SER A 73 -1.64 8.80 10.15
N VAL A 74 -2.38 8.60 9.06
CA VAL A 74 -1.84 8.04 7.81
C VAL A 74 -0.75 8.94 7.24
N GLU A 75 -0.98 10.26 7.22
CA GLU A 75 -0.01 11.24 6.74
C GLU A 75 1.30 11.18 7.54
N LEU A 76 1.21 11.19 8.87
CA LEU A 76 2.36 11.09 9.77
C LEU A 76 3.11 9.77 9.60
N SER A 77 2.37 8.65 9.58
CA SER A 77 2.96 7.32 9.41
C SER A 77 3.70 7.18 8.07
N LEU A 78 3.10 7.68 6.98
CA LEU A 78 3.68 7.60 5.64
C LEU A 78 4.95 8.45 5.53
N LYS A 79 4.93 9.63 6.16
CA LYS A 79 6.09 10.52 6.25
C LYS A 79 7.23 9.87 7.04
N GLU A 80 6.94 9.30 8.20
CA GLU A 80 7.94 8.59 9.01
C GLU A 80 8.52 7.39 8.27
N TRP A 81 7.68 6.57 7.64
CA TRP A 81 8.11 5.44 6.82
C TRP A 81 9.02 5.88 5.65
N TYR A 82 8.69 6.97 4.97
CA TYR A 82 9.51 7.48 3.88
C TYR A 82 10.86 8.04 4.39
N GLN A 83 10.83 8.82 5.48
CA GLN A 83 12.03 9.43 6.07
C GLN A 83 12.98 8.42 6.72
N SER A 84 12.46 7.27 7.18
CA SER A 84 13.26 6.16 7.70
C SER A 84 13.84 5.25 6.61
N GLY A 85 13.65 5.58 5.33
CA GLY A 85 14.28 4.90 4.19
C GLY A 85 13.35 3.96 3.40
N ALA A 86 12.06 3.88 3.76
CA ALA A 86 11.08 3.07 3.05
C ALA A 86 11.46 1.58 2.91
N GLU A 87 12.14 1.02 3.92
CA GLU A 87 12.74 -0.32 3.84
C GLU A 87 11.71 -1.44 3.67
N SER A 88 10.65 -1.43 4.49
CA SER A 88 9.62 -2.47 4.44
C SER A 88 8.49 -2.10 3.48
N LEU A 89 8.35 -2.88 2.40
CA LEU A 89 7.23 -2.74 1.47
C LEU A 89 5.87 -3.05 2.11
N LEU A 90 5.85 -4.02 3.03
CA LEU A 90 4.63 -4.38 3.76
C LEU A 90 4.14 -3.23 4.63
N GLU A 91 5.03 -2.56 5.38
CA GLU A 91 4.64 -1.42 6.21
C GLU A 91 4.08 -0.27 5.37
N GLY A 92 4.73 0.06 4.25
CA GLY A 92 4.21 1.06 3.31
C GLY A 92 2.81 0.70 2.79
N ALA A 93 2.59 -0.56 2.41
CA ALA A 93 1.30 -1.03 1.93
C ALA A 93 0.22 -0.99 3.04
N LEU A 94 0.56 -1.30 4.28
CA LEU A 94 -0.36 -1.24 5.43
C LEU A 94 -0.75 0.21 5.77
N ILE A 95 0.20 1.16 5.72
CA ILE A 95 -0.09 2.58 5.91
C ILE A 95 -1.11 3.08 4.88
N ILE A 96 -0.92 2.76 3.59
CA ILE A 96 -1.88 3.13 2.54
C ILE A 96 -3.22 2.41 2.72
N ASN A 97 -3.22 1.20 3.27
CA ASN A 97 -4.44 0.44 3.54
C ASN A 97 -5.31 1.10 4.62
N ARG A 98 -4.68 1.64 5.68
CA ARG A 98 -5.37 2.35 6.77
C ARG A 98 -6.12 3.60 6.30
N TYR A 99 -5.74 4.20 5.17
CA TYR A 99 -6.48 5.32 4.57
C TYR A 99 -7.95 4.97 4.27
N GLN A 100 -8.23 3.73 3.85
CA GLN A 100 -9.59 3.30 3.52
C GLN A 100 -10.19 2.35 4.57
N TYR A 101 -9.33 1.64 5.31
CA TYR A 101 -9.71 0.65 6.31
C TYR A 101 -8.95 0.93 7.62
N PRO A 102 -9.34 1.97 8.39
CA PRO A 102 -8.63 2.38 9.59
C PRO A 102 -8.70 1.33 10.71
N GLU A 103 -9.82 0.63 10.84
CA GLU A 103 -10.07 -0.42 11.85
C GLU A 103 -9.53 -1.80 11.46
N LEU A 104 -8.60 -1.85 10.51
CA LEU A 104 -8.02 -3.10 10.03
C LEU A 104 -7.19 -3.79 11.13
N ASP A 105 -7.45 -5.08 11.35
CA ASP A 105 -6.53 -5.93 12.11
C ASP A 105 -5.30 -6.29 11.26
N GLU A 106 -4.19 -5.57 11.46
CA GLU A 106 -2.93 -5.86 10.80
C GLU A 106 -2.37 -7.25 11.13
N SER A 107 -2.74 -7.83 12.28
CA SER A 107 -2.29 -9.17 12.67
C SER A 107 -2.91 -10.22 11.75
N GLU A 108 -4.19 -10.09 11.40
CA GLU A 108 -4.86 -10.98 10.43
C GLU A 108 -4.18 -10.92 9.05
N ILE A 109 -3.76 -9.73 8.63
CA ILE A 109 -3.04 -9.52 7.37
C ILE A 109 -1.68 -10.22 7.39
N ARG A 110 -0.91 -10.02 8.46
CA ARG A 110 0.41 -10.63 8.63
C ARG A 110 0.31 -12.16 8.73
N GLU A 111 -0.69 -12.68 9.45
CA GLU A 111 -0.96 -14.12 9.52
C GLU A 111 -1.34 -14.70 8.16
N THR A 112 -2.15 -13.99 7.36
CA THR A 112 -2.50 -14.43 6.01
C THR A 112 -1.27 -14.52 5.11
N ILE A 113 -0.40 -13.52 5.15
CA ILE A 113 0.87 -13.53 4.41
C ILE A 113 1.78 -14.65 4.93
N ALA A 114 1.85 -14.85 6.24
CA ALA A 114 2.67 -15.90 6.86
C ALA A 114 2.23 -17.31 6.43
N ARG A 115 0.92 -17.56 6.28
CA ARG A 115 0.40 -18.82 5.74
C ARG A 115 0.87 -19.06 4.30
N VAL A 116 0.71 -18.08 3.42
CA VAL A 116 1.19 -18.19 2.02
C VAL A 116 2.71 -18.41 1.99
N ARG A 117 3.45 -17.65 2.80
CA ARG A 117 4.91 -17.79 2.94
C ARG A 117 5.29 -19.21 3.35
N GLN A 118 4.61 -19.77 4.34
CA GLN A 118 4.90 -21.12 4.85
C GLN A 118 4.69 -22.18 3.77
N ASP A 119 3.61 -22.09 3.00
CA ASP A 119 3.34 -23.02 1.90
C ASP A 119 4.41 -22.93 0.79
N ILE A 120 4.90 -21.72 0.48
CA ILE A 120 6.03 -21.56 -0.44
C ILE A 120 7.30 -22.17 0.15
N TRP A 121 7.60 -21.87 1.41
CA TRP A 121 8.82 -22.33 2.09
C TRP A 121 8.94 -23.86 2.11
N LEU A 122 7.83 -24.57 2.33
CA LEU A 122 7.79 -26.04 2.33
C LEU A 122 8.19 -26.67 0.99
N GLU A 123 7.97 -25.95 -0.12
CA GLU A 123 8.26 -26.41 -1.48
C GLU A 123 9.60 -25.86 -2.03
N LEU A 124 10.15 -24.83 -1.38
CA LEU A 124 11.47 -24.28 -1.72
C LEU A 124 12.61 -25.15 -1.16
N ASN A 125 13.69 -25.26 -1.93
CA ASN A 125 14.95 -25.79 -1.46
C ASN A 125 16.13 -25.09 -2.15
N ASP A 126 17.31 -25.18 -1.53
CA ASP A 126 18.52 -24.46 -1.96
C ASP A 126 19.08 -24.93 -3.32
N ASN A 127 18.62 -26.08 -3.83
CA ASN A 127 19.08 -26.62 -5.11
C ASN A 127 18.22 -26.16 -6.31
N LEU A 128 17.13 -25.43 -6.06
CA LEU A 128 16.27 -24.94 -7.13
C LEU A 128 16.96 -23.84 -7.93
N THR A 129 16.85 -23.94 -9.25
CA THR A 129 17.20 -22.84 -10.15
C THR A 129 16.25 -21.66 -9.99
N ALA A 130 16.65 -20.46 -10.44
CA ALA A 130 15.79 -19.27 -10.42
C ALA A 130 14.41 -19.50 -11.07
N PHE A 131 14.38 -20.26 -12.19
CA PHE A 131 13.12 -20.61 -12.86
C PHE A 131 12.25 -21.56 -12.02
N GLU A 132 12.86 -22.51 -11.32
CA GLU A 132 12.13 -23.44 -10.47
C GLU A 132 11.60 -22.77 -9.21
N GLN A 133 12.37 -21.86 -8.59
CA GLN A 133 11.90 -21.04 -7.48
C GLN A 133 10.67 -20.23 -7.88
N VAL A 134 10.71 -19.54 -9.04
CA VAL A 134 9.55 -18.80 -9.55
C VAL A 134 8.38 -19.72 -9.88
N ARG A 135 8.64 -20.91 -10.42
CA ARG A 135 7.57 -21.90 -10.67
C ARG A 135 6.87 -22.32 -9.39
N VAL A 136 7.61 -22.59 -8.32
CA VAL A 136 7.06 -22.93 -6.99
C VAL A 136 6.22 -21.77 -6.46
N MET A 137 6.79 -20.56 -6.43
CA MET A 137 6.06 -19.38 -5.97
C MET A 137 4.79 -19.12 -6.77
N ASN A 138 4.84 -19.23 -8.10
CA ASN A 138 3.68 -19.07 -8.96
C ASN A 138 2.59 -20.11 -8.67
N GLU A 139 2.97 -21.37 -8.46
CA GLU A 139 2.03 -22.45 -8.14
C GLU A 139 1.30 -22.14 -6.83
N ILE A 140 2.05 -21.81 -5.77
CA ILE A 140 1.45 -21.53 -4.47
C ILE A 140 0.59 -20.25 -4.50
N ILE A 141 1.11 -19.15 -5.04
CA ILE A 141 0.41 -17.86 -5.05
C ILE A 141 -0.85 -17.93 -5.95
N PHE A 142 -0.73 -18.40 -7.18
CA PHE A 142 -1.81 -18.27 -8.17
C PHE A 142 -2.73 -19.48 -8.27
N ASN A 143 -2.24 -20.69 -8.01
CA ASN A 143 -3.04 -21.91 -8.14
C ASN A 143 -3.54 -22.43 -6.79
N VAL A 144 -2.68 -22.51 -5.76
CA VAL A 144 -3.08 -22.96 -4.42
C VAL A 144 -3.90 -21.88 -3.69
N HIS A 145 -3.35 -20.66 -3.56
CA HIS A 145 -4.03 -19.55 -2.88
C HIS A 145 -4.99 -18.74 -3.78
N GLY A 146 -4.97 -19.00 -5.09
CA GLY A 146 -5.98 -18.52 -6.04
C GLY A 146 -5.92 -17.02 -6.35
N PHE A 147 -4.82 -16.34 -6.03
CA PHE A 147 -4.63 -14.93 -6.36
C PHE A 147 -4.69 -14.71 -7.89
N LYS A 148 -5.34 -13.63 -8.34
CA LYS A 148 -5.44 -13.32 -9.77
C LYS A 148 -5.76 -11.86 -10.07
N GLY A 149 -5.40 -11.42 -11.27
CA GLY A 149 -5.75 -10.09 -11.75
C GLY A 149 -7.25 -9.84 -11.84
N ASN A 150 -7.72 -8.70 -11.34
CA ASN A 150 -9.12 -8.28 -11.46
C ASN A 150 -9.43 -7.67 -12.83
N LYS A 151 -9.62 -8.52 -13.85
CA LYS A 151 -9.92 -8.05 -15.22
C LYS A 151 -11.32 -7.46 -15.40
N LYS A 152 -12.28 -7.84 -14.55
CA LYS A 152 -13.68 -7.40 -14.67
C LYS A 152 -13.89 -5.99 -14.12
N ASN A 153 -13.29 -5.70 -12.98
CA ASN A 153 -13.38 -4.40 -12.34
C ASN A 153 -11.98 -3.79 -12.21
N TYR A 154 -11.33 -3.57 -13.36
CA TYR A 154 -9.90 -3.27 -13.43
C TYR A 154 -9.52 -1.95 -12.74
N HIS A 155 -10.40 -0.94 -12.80
CA HIS A 155 -10.15 0.40 -12.27
C HIS A 155 -10.69 0.61 -10.86
N ALA A 156 -11.13 -0.45 -10.17
CA ALA A 156 -11.68 -0.28 -8.84
C ALA A 156 -10.60 0.06 -7.81
N PRO A 157 -10.85 1.03 -6.90
CA PRO A 157 -9.86 1.45 -5.90
C PRO A 157 -9.51 0.30 -4.95
N HIS A 158 -10.46 -0.59 -4.64
CA HIS A 158 -10.25 -1.77 -3.80
C HIS A 158 -9.13 -2.70 -4.28
N ASN A 159 -8.80 -2.69 -5.57
CA ASN A 159 -7.70 -3.50 -6.09
C ASN A 159 -6.32 -3.02 -5.64
N SER A 160 -6.19 -1.79 -5.11
CA SER A 160 -4.93 -1.21 -4.64
C SER A 160 -4.68 -1.43 -3.14
N TYR A 161 -5.70 -1.83 -2.38
CA TYR A 161 -5.62 -2.00 -0.93
C TYR A 161 -5.28 -3.44 -0.55
N LEU A 162 -4.19 -3.65 0.20
CA LEU A 162 -3.65 -4.99 0.48
C LEU A 162 -4.65 -5.90 1.20
N SER A 163 -5.39 -5.37 2.18
CA SER A 163 -6.45 -6.12 2.88
C SER A 163 -7.45 -6.73 1.92
N HIS A 164 -8.03 -5.90 1.06
CA HIS A 164 -9.01 -6.33 0.09
C HIS A 164 -8.44 -7.33 -0.93
N VAL A 165 -7.16 -7.17 -1.32
CA VAL A 165 -6.51 -8.14 -2.21
C VAL A 165 -6.35 -9.50 -1.54
N LEU A 166 -5.97 -9.52 -0.25
CA LEU A 166 -5.82 -10.76 0.53
C LEU A 166 -7.16 -11.47 0.78
N GLU A 167 -8.23 -10.71 1.03
CA GLU A 167 -9.58 -11.23 1.21
C GLU A 167 -10.17 -11.74 -0.11
N SER A 168 -10.22 -10.87 -1.13
CA SER A 168 -10.88 -11.18 -2.42
C SER A 168 -10.05 -12.10 -3.33
N LYS A 169 -8.77 -12.30 -3.02
CA LYS A 169 -7.75 -12.92 -3.88
C LYS A 169 -7.64 -12.24 -5.24
N ARG A 170 -8.00 -10.96 -5.33
CA ARG A 170 -8.03 -10.19 -6.58
C ARG A 170 -7.33 -8.85 -6.41
N GLY A 171 -6.44 -8.53 -7.33
CA GLY A 171 -5.69 -7.27 -7.31
C GLY A 171 -5.43 -6.69 -8.68
N ASN A 172 -4.80 -5.52 -8.68
CA ASN A 172 -4.28 -4.86 -9.89
C ASN A 172 -2.82 -5.30 -10.12
N PRO A 173 -2.17 -4.88 -11.22
CA PRO A 173 -0.79 -5.29 -11.50
C PRO A 173 0.20 -4.93 -10.38
N LEU A 174 0.03 -3.77 -9.74
CA LEU A 174 0.91 -3.34 -8.66
C LEU A 174 0.68 -4.19 -7.40
N SER A 175 -0.55 -4.30 -6.90
CA SER A 175 -0.83 -4.95 -5.63
C SER A 175 -0.50 -6.45 -5.62
N LEU A 176 -0.75 -7.17 -6.73
CA LEU A 176 -0.29 -8.56 -6.88
C LEU A 176 1.24 -8.66 -6.92
N SER A 177 1.91 -7.69 -7.54
CA SER A 177 3.36 -7.61 -7.54
C SER A 177 3.92 -7.30 -6.15
N MET A 178 3.27 -6.42 -5.37
CA MET A 178 3.64 -6.13 -3.98
C MET A 178 3.56 -7.39 -3.12
N LEU A 179 2.43 -8.11 -3.18
CA LEU A 179 2.27 -9.38 -2.47
C LEU A 179 3.37 -10.37 -2.83
N TYR A 180 3.68 -10.50 -4.13
CA TYR A 180 4.75 -11.38 -4.60
C TYR A 180 6.11 -10.98 -4.00
N ILE A 181 6.46 -9.69 -4.06
CA ILE A 181 7.74 -9.17 -3.55
C ILE A 181 7.84 -9.39 -2.04
N ILE A 182 6.80 -9.07 -1.28
CA ILE A 182 6.77 -9.28 0.19
C ILE A 182 7.05 -10.76 0.53
N LEU A 183 6.45 -11.69 -0.21
CA LEU A 183 6.68 -13.12 -0.04
C LEU A 183 8.12 -13.51 -0.45
N ALA A 184 8.60 -13.03 -1.59
CA ALA A 184 9.94 -13.31 -2.10
C ALA A 184 11.03 -12.82 -1.12
N GLU A 185 10.89 -11.59 -0.64
CA GLU A 185 11.79 -10.97 0.32
C GLU A 185 11.85 -11.78 1.63
N SER A 186 10.70 -12.21 2.16
CA SER A 186 10.62 -13.03 3.38
C SER A 186 11.19 -14.45 3.25
N LEU A 187 11.57 -14.85 2.04
CA LEU A 187 12.12 -16.15 1.66
C LEU A 187 13.50 -16.01 1.00
N ASP A 188 14.12 -14.83 1.08
CA ASP A 188 15.41 -14.51 0.48
C ASP A 188 15.50 -14.75 -1.04
N VAL A 189 14.36 -14.72 -1.76
CA VAL A 189 14.31 -14.84 -3.22
C VAL A 189 14.49 -13.44 -3.85
N PRO A 190 15.49 -13.23 -4.73
CA PRO A 190 15.86 -11.91 -5.25
C PRO A 190 14.92 -11.38 -6.34
N ILE A 191 13.66 -11.12 -5.97
CA ILE A 191 12.65 -10.60 -6.88
C ILE A 191 12.28 -9.18 -6.48
N PHE A 192 12.38 -8.26 -7.43
CA PHE A 192 12.17 -6.83 -7.22
C PHE A 192 11.14 -6.28 -8.21
N GLY A 193 10.51 -5.16 -7.86
CA GLY A 193 9.54 -4.50 -8.74
C GLY A 193 10.21 -3.71 -9.87
N VAL A 194 9.57 -3.67 -11.04
CA VAL A 194 9.98 -2.85 -12.19
C VAL A 194 8.80 -2.00 -12.64
N ASN A 195 8.99 -0.70 -12.58
CA ASN A 195 7.96 0.29 -12.83
C ASN A 195 7.82 0.58 -14.34
N LEU A 196 6.90 -0.12 -15.02
CA LEU A 196 6.57 0.18 -16.42
C LEU A 196 5.41 1.20 -16.53
N PRO A 197 5.35 2.01 -17.59
CA PRO A 197 4.13 2.76 -17.87
C PRO A 197 2.95 1.80 -18.08
N HIS A 198 1.80 2.13 -17.49
CA HIS A 198 0.52 1.38 -17.59
C HIS A 198 0.52 -0.07 -17.06
N HIS A 199 1.67 -0.66 -16.70
CA HIS A 199 1.74 -2.02 -16.14
C HIS A 199 2.85 -2.14 -15.10
N PHE A 200 2.84 -3.16 -14.25
CA PHE A 200 3.92 -3.39 -13.28
C PHE A 200 4.38 -4.83 -13.43
N VAL A 201 5.70 -5.03 -13.50
CA VAL A 201 6.30 -6.36 -13.62
C VAL A 201 7.35 -6.54 -12.55
N LEU A 202 7.79 -7.77 -12.37
CA LEU A 202 8.87 -8.10 -11.44
C LEU A 202 10.11 -8.49 -12.23
N ALA A 203 11.28 -8.28 -11.64
CA ALA A 203 12.57 -8.71 -12.13
C ALA A 203 13.20 -9.68 -11.15
N TYR A 204 13.71 -10.79 -11.66
CA TYR A 204 14.56 -11.69 -10.90
C TYR A 204 16.03 -11.25 -11.07
N GLU A 205 16.71 -10.89 -9.98
CA GLU A 205 18.10 -10.44 -10.00
C GLU A 205 19.10 -11.61 -9.96
N ASP A 206 20.17 -11.49 -10.76
CA ASP A 206 21.28 -12.43 -10.83
C ASP A 206 22.22 -12.31 -9.61
N ARG A 207 21.82 -12.87 -8.47
CA ARG A 207 22.65 -12.89 -7.26
C ARG A 207 23.99 -13.63 -7.43
N PHE A 208 24.06 -14.59 -8.35
CA PHE A 208 25.25 -15.42 -8.53
C PHE A 208 26.19 -14.91 -9.63
N ASN A 209 25.86 -13.78 -10.26
CA ASN A 209 26.56 -13.28 -11.45
C ASN A 209 26.81 -14.42 -12.46
N ILE A 210 25.80 -15.25 -12.70
CA ILE A 210 25.87 -16.40 -13.63
C ILE A 210 26.37 -15.91 -14.99
N TYR A 211 26.01 -14.68 -15.37
CA TYR A 211 26.61 -13.97 -16.49
C TYR A 211 27.91 -13.24 -16.07
N ARG A 212 29.02 -13.99 -15.99
CA ARG A 212 30.38 -13.43 -15.79
C ARG A 212 30.88 -12.68 -17.04
N GLU A 213 31.26 -11.43 -16.80
CA GLU A 213 32.33 -10.65 -17.46
C GLU A 213 32.39 -10.58 -19.01
N THR A 214 31.77 -9.55 -19.58
CA THR A 214 32.37 -8.81 -20.72
C THR A 214 32.27 -7.28 -20.57
N ASP A 215 31.35 -6.75 -19.76
CA ASP A 215 31.24 -5.30 -19.53
C ASP A 215 31.48 -4.96 -18.06
N THR A 216 32.70 -4.51 -17.77
CA THR A 216 33.14 -3.97 -16.47
C THR A 216 32.63 -2.55 -16.19
N ALA A 217 31.74 -2.01 -17.03
CA ALA A 217 31.30 -0.62 -16.96
C ALA A 217 30.00 -0.37 -16.17
N ASN A 218 29.11 -1.38 -16.02
CA ASN A 218 27.82 -1.18 -15.36
C ASN A 218 27.69 -2.04 -14.09
N LYS A 219 27.78 -1.40 -12.93
CA LYS A 219 27.30 -1.91 -11.61
C LYS A 219 25.76 -1.96 -11.54
N GLU A 220 25.10 -2.24 -12.66
CA GLU A 220 23.64 -2.36 -12.70
C GLU A 220 23.26 -3.76 -12.18
N ARG A 221 22.25 -3.82 -11.30
CA ARG A 221 21.60 -5.07 -10.88
C ARG A 221 21.24 -5.88 -12.13
N LYS A 222 21.94 -6.98 -12.39
CA LYS A 222 21.73 -7.77 -13.60
C LYS A 222 20.43 -8.56 -13.46
N VAL A 223 19.44 -8.23 -14.28
CA VAL A 223 18.16 -8.96 -14.32
C VAL A 223 18.30 -10.21 -15.20
N LEU A 224 17.99 -11.39 -14.64
CA LEU A 224 17.97 -12.65 -15.39
C LEU A 224 16.77 -12.73 -16.32
N PHE A 225 15.59 -12.45 -15.78
CA PHE A 225 14.31 -12.44 -16.48
C PHE A 225 13.29 -11.64 -15.68
N TYR A 226 12.13 -11.40 -16.29
CA TYR A 226 11.02 -10.68 -15.68
C TYR A 226 9.82 -11.61 -15.52
N LEU A 227 8.85 -11.22 -14.71
CA LEU A 227 7.57 -11.92 -14.58
C LEU A 227 6.39 -10.97 -14.39
N ASP A 228 5.24 -11.36 -14.90
CA ASP A 228 3.98 -10.61 -14.78
C ASP A 228 3.04 -11.29 -13.77
N ALA A 229 3.02 -10.79 -12.54
CA ALA A 229 2.15 -11.28 -11.47
C ALA A 229 0.65 -11.13 -11.80
N PHE A 230 0.26 -10.09 -12.55
CA PHE A 230 -1.13 -9.90 -12.97
C PHE A 230 -1.60 -11.00 -13.92
N SER A 231 -0.67 -11.50 -14.74
CA SER A 231 -0.88 -12.58 -15.70
C SER A 231 -0.47 -13.95 -15.15
N LYS A 232 -0.58 -14.17 -13.83
CA LYS A 232 -0.24 -15.44 -13.14
C LYS A 232 1.24 -15.83 -13.22
N GLY A 233 2.13 -14.84 -13.16
CA GLY A 233 3.58 -15.06 -13.11
C GLY A 233 4.19 -15.51 -14.42
N ILE A 234 3.58 -15.17 -15.56
CA ILE A 234 4.18 -15.44 -16.88
C ILE A 234 5.58 -14.84 -16.93
N LEU A 235 6.55 -15.68 -17.30
CA LEU A 235 7.93 -15.28 -17.50
C LEU A 235 8.05 -14.44 -18.77
N LEU A 236 8.83 -13.37 -18.68
CA LEU A 236 9.07 -12.41 -19.75
C LEU A 236 10.57 -12.20 -19.90
N ASN A 237 11.02 -12.11 -21.14
CA ASN A 237 12.37 -11.62 -21.46
C ASN A 237 12.35 -10.13 -21.84
N ARG A 238 13.54 -9.55 -21.98
CA ARG A 238 13.72 -8.15 -22.35
C ARG A 238 13.04 -7.79 -23.67
N ALA A 239 13.08 -8.67 -24.68
CA ALA A 239 12.46 -8.42 -25.98
C ALA A 239 10.93 -8.33 -25.88
N GLU A 240 10.31 -9.09 -24.98
CA GLU A 240 8.88 -9.03 -24.70
C GLU A 240 8.47 -7.72 -24.03
N ILE A 241 9.27 -7.21 -23.08
CA ILE A 241 9.06 -5.87 -22.50
C ILE A 241 9.20 -4.79 -23.58
N VAL A 242 10.24 -4.85 -24.42
CA VAL A 242 10.40 -3.90 -25.54
C VAL A 242 9.18 -3.96 -26.47
N ARG A 243 8.68 -5.16 -26.79
CA ARG A 243 7.49 -5.31 -27.62
C ARG A 243 6.24 -4.75 -26.94
N PHE A 244 6.10 -4.92 -25.63
CA PHE A 244 5.03 -4.32 -24.83
C PHE A 244 5.05 -2.78 -24.91
N LEU A 245 6.21 -2.16 -24.68
CA LEU A 245 6.39 -0.70 -24.74
C LEU A 245 6.09 -0.14 -26.14
N LYS A 246 6.60 -0.79 -27.20
CA LYS A 246 6.34 -0.38 -28.59
C LYS A 246 4.86 -0.45 -28.96
N ARG A 247 4.10 -1.45 -28.47
CA ARG A 247 2.64 -1.53 -28.69
C ARG A 247 1.90 -0.36 -28.07
N GLN A 248 2.42 0.22 -27.00
CA GLN A 248 1.88 1.41 -26.34
C GLN A 248 2.45 2.72 -26.90
N LYS A 249 3.23 2.67 -27.98
CA LYS A 249 3.92 3.83 -28.58
C LYS A 249 4.88 4.53 -27.60
N LEU A 250 5.51 3.75 -26.73
CA LEU A 250 6.49 4.23 -25.76
C LEU A 250 7.89 3.79 -26.17
N GLU A 251 8.84 4.71 -26.09
CA GLU A 251 10.25 4.42 -26.30
C GLU A 251 10.84 3.69 -25.08
N PRO A 252 11.63 2.61 -25.28
CA PRO A 252 12.29 1.93 -24.18
C PRO A 252 13.32 2.82 -23.48
N LYS A 253 13.20 2.92 -22.15
CA LYS A 253 14.14 3.63 -21.28
C LYS A 253 14.83 2.64 -20.33
N PRO A 254 16.08 2.92 -19.86
CA PRO A 254 16.77 2.07 -18.88
C PRO A 254 15.95 1.79 -17.62
N GLU A 255 15.25 2.80 -17.10
CA GLU A 255 14.38 2.70 -15.91
C GLU A 255 13.28 1.62 -16.03
N TYR A 256 12.86 1.28 -17.25
CA TYR A 256 11.84 0.25 -17.51
C TYR A 256 12.41 -1.18 -17.45
N PHE A 257 13.70 -1.34 -17.19
CA PHE A 257 14.37 -2.64 -17.10
C PHE A 257 15.06 -2.86 -15.76
N MET A 258 15.04 -1.86 -14.87
CA MET A 258 15.74 -1.87 -13.60
C MET A 258 14.75 -1.98 -12.42
N PRO A 259 15.15 -2.63 -11.33
CA PRO A 259 14.42 -2.59 -10.07
C PRO A 259 14.11 -1.15 -9.62
N CYS A 260 12.92 -0.94 -9.09
CA CYS A 260 12.53 0.31 -8.43
C CYS A 260 12.45 0.15 -6.92
N ASP A 261 12.58 1.27 -6.21
CA ASP A 261 12.48 1.30 -4.75
C ASP A 261 11.02 1.17 -4.26
N ASN A 262 10.85 0.79 -3.01
CA ASN A 262 9.53 0.67 -2.38
C ASN A 262 8.75 1.99 -2.37
N SER A 263 9.45 3.12 -2.22
CA SER A 263 8.85 4.47 -2.30
C SER A 263 8.21 4.72 -3.67
N VAL A 264 8.85 4.30 -4.77
CA VAL A 264 8.30 4.38 -6.13
C VAL A 264 7.04 3.55 -6.25
N MET A 265 6.97 2.40 -5.57
CA MET A 265 5.79 1.54 -5.55
C MET A 265 4.64 2.19 -4.78
N MET A 266 4.90 2.86 -3.65
CA MET A 266 3.87 3.61 -2.92
C MET A 266 3.36 4.82 -3.70
N VAL A 267 4.24 5.60 -4.32
CA VAL A 267 3.87 6.69 -5.23
C VAL A 267 2.95 6.18 -6.34
N ARG A 268 3.28 5.03 -6.94
CA ARG A 268 2.43 4.41 -7.95
C ARG A 268 1.09 3.92 -7.38
N CYS A 269 1.08 3.39 -6.17
CA CYS A 269 -0.14 2.96 -5.49
C CYS A 269 -1.10 4.14 -5.32
N ILE A 270 -0.60 5.27 -4.83
CA ILE A 270 -1.37 6.51 -4.67
C ILE A 270 -1.88 7.03 -6.01
N HIS A 271 -1.06 7.02 -7.07
CA HIS A 271 -1.52 7.37 -8.41
C HIS A 271 -2.62 6.44 -8.95
N ASN A 272 -2.51 5.13 -8.72
CA ASN A 272 -3.57 4.19 -9.10
C ASN A 272 -4.87 4.48 -8.36
N LEU A 273 -4.79 4.84 -7.06
CA LEU A 273 -5.96 5.23 -6.27
C LEU A 273 -6.58 6.54 -6.77
N ILE A 274 -5.77 7.58 -7.04
CA ILE A 274 -6.25 8.84 -7.62
C ILE A 274 -6.98 8.56 -8.94
N PHE A 275 -6.37 7.76 -9.82
CA PHE A 275 -7.00 7.40 -11.08
C PHE A 275 -8.31 6.63 -10.87
N ALA A 276 -8.36 5.70 -9.92
CA ALA A 276 -9.57 4.94 -9.60
C ALA A 276 -10.70 5.85 -9.08
N TYR A 277 -10.39 6.75 -8.15
CA TYR A 277 -11.38 7.69 -7.58
C TYR A 277 -11.84 8.76 -8.57
N GLN A 278 -11.00 9.13 -9.55
CA GLN A 278 -11.44 9.96 -10.69
C GLN A 278 -12.54 9.29 -11.51
N HIS A 279 -12.54 7.94 -11.59
CA HIS A 279 -13.58 7.21 -12.31
C HIS A 279 -14.86 7.04 -11.48
N SER A 280 -14.78 7.08 -10.14
CA SER A 280 -15.95 7.02 -9.25
C SER A 280 -16.51 8.40 -8.87
N GLY A 281 -15.78 9.50 -9.14
CA GLY A 281 -16.21 10.87 -8.84
C GLY A 281 -15.98 11.29 -7.37
N GLU A 282 -15.08 10.63 -6.65
CA GLU A 282 -14.79 10.89 -5.24
C GLU A 282 -13.72 11.99 -5.06
N GLU A 283 -14.08 13.24 -5.36
CA GLU A 283 -13.15 14.39 -5.36
C GLU A 283 -12.45 14.63 -4.01
N ALA A 284 -13.14 14.46 -2.88
CA ALA A 284 -12.55 14.63 -1.55
C ALA A 284 -11.34 13.69 -1.34
N LYS A 285 -11.48 12.41 -1.72
CA LYS A 285 -10.40 11.43 -1.63
C LYS A 285 -9.25 11.73 -2.58
N ILE A 286 -9.55 12.28 -3.76
CA ILE A 286 -8.52 12.68 -4.72
C ILE A 286 -7.62 13.76 -4.10
N GLU A 287 -8.20 14.77 -3.45
CA GLU A 287 -7.43 15.84 -2.80
C GLU A 287 -6.60 15.33 -1.62
N GLU A 288 -7.14 14.41 -0.82
CA GLU A 288 -6.40 13.74 0.26
C GLU A 288 -5.22 12.91 -0.25
N LEU A 289 -5.44 12.11 -1.29
CA LEU A 289 -4.38 11.31 -1.91
C LEU A 289 -3.30 12.19 -2.54
N LYS A 290 -3.64 13.38 -3.06
CA LYS A 290 -2.65 14.37 -3.52
C LYS A 290 -1.80 14.90 -2.36
N LYS A 291 -2.38 15.12 -1.18
CA LYS A 291 -1.61 15.47 0.03
C LYS A 291 -0.63 14.35 0.40
N LEU A 292 -1.09 13.09 0.41
CA LEU A 292 -0.20 11.94 0.66
C LEU A 292 0.91 11.83 -0.39
N LEU A 293 0.61 12.10 -1.66
CA LEU A 293 1.60 12.09 -2.74
C LEU A 293 2.68 13.18 -2.56
N ALA A 294 2.30 14.35 -2.02
CA ALA A 294 3.21 15.47 -1.81
C ALA A 294 4.32 15.17 -0.80
N ILE A 295 4.13 14.19 0.09
CA ILE A 295 5.15 13.71 1.04
C ILE A 295 6.41 13.25 0.30
N PHE A 296 6.26 12.56 -0.82
CA PHE A 296 7.37 12.02 -1.61
C PHE A 296 8.11 13.08 -2.43
N SER A 297 7.52 14.26 -2.61
CA SER A 297 8.13 15.38 -3.36
C SER A 297 8.85 16.37 -2.45
N SER A 298 8.70 16.23 -1.14
CA SER A 298 9.13 17.22 -0.14
C SER A 298 10.44 16.84 0.56
N THR A 299 11.33 16.10 -0.11
CA THR A 299 12.64 15.68 0.43
C THR A 299 13.74 15.82 -0.62
#